data_AF-A0A3C0ZV64-F1
#
_entry.id   AF-A0A3C0ZV64-F1
#
_cell.length_a   1.000
_cell.length_b   1.000
_cell.length_c   1.000
_cell.angle_alpha   90.00
_cell.angle_beta   90.00
_cell.angle_gamma   90.00
#
_symmetry.space_group_name_H-M   'P 1'
#
loop_
_entity.id
_entity.type
_entity.pdbx_description
1 polymer ?
#
loop_
_entity_poly.entity_id
_entity_poly.type
_entity_poly.pdbx_seq_one_letter_code
_entity_poly.pdbx_strand_id
1 'polypeptide(L)'
;MPLLLCACMTAEVMEKEDTAALTRGGLLNLGITVLFLLMCFLPVEDNGKWSFTAVCNNRKLLTTQIYGTLFGMAVLCVILVLKRRLRNKAKTVRIICLVLTIVCCISSTIAVLHNGSSLIAYTGFEKWKKQMLTQKPVLERRMEDYPLVTNWDEGMPVPAGQGGKPLSVGGKGLTLPAEESREPLSGDAPFSRVETDSTSTNYELVWGIPTMHCFESTVHPSIFKWYRGIGMIRTVESTLPMERIGARAVMSVRYYLENALVKHDKSYTDQGGIQGYALINEENGYNVYETANYIPMGFSFDSYITEENYKKLPNGVVSDRVLVKDLILSDEMAQKYGSLMEEDTDTDPGEMPYLEFTDHCYDRAASACTSFSFDKNGFHAEAEMDKDNLLLFSIPYDKGFTARVDGVKAEVERADYGLTAIFVPEGRHQIRVTYRPPGLIPCSVLSLLAFILLAADWRRNMRRSWSRT
;
A
#
# COMPACT_ATOMS: atom_id res chain seq x y z
N MET A 1 -20.60 -12.00 -7.97
CA MET A 1 -22.05 -12.27 -7.79
C MET A 1 -22.76 -12.92 -8.99
N PRO A 2 -22.53 -12.52 -10.27
CA PRO A 2 -23.27 -13.10 -11.41
C PRO A 2 -23.12 -14.62 -11.57
N LEU A 3 -21.93 -15.17 -11.29
CA LEU A 3 -21.64 -16.61 -11.41
C LEU A 3 -22.48 -17.48 -10.46
N LEU A 4 -22.73 -17.02 -9.23
CA LEU A 4 -23.54 -17.76 -8.27
C LEU A 4 -25.02 -17.79 -8.68
N LEU A 5 -25.52 -16.67 -9.21
CA LEU A 5 -26.87 -16.60 -9.79
C LEU A 5 -27.02 -17.55 -10.98
N CYS A 6 -26.07 -17.55 -11.93
CA CYS A 6 -26.09 -18.47 -13.07
C CYS A 6 -25.99 -19.95 -12.64
N ALA A 7 -25.19 -20.26 -11.61
CA ALA A 7 -25.08 -21.60 -11.05
C ALA A 7 -26.39 -22.05 -10.38
N CYS A 8 -27.03 -21.17 -9.60
CA CYS A 8 -28.34 -21.43 -9.00
C CYS A 8 -29.43 -21.65 -10.05
N MET A 9 -29.49 -20.83 -11.11
CA MET A 9 -30.45 -21.01 -12.20
C MET A 9 -30.23 -22.33 -12.96
N THR A 10 -28.96 -22.72 -13.16
CA THR A 10 -28.62 -24.01 -13.79
C THR A 10 -29.03 -25.18 -12.90
N ALA A 11 -28.80 -25.08 -11.58
CA ALA A 11 -29.23 -26.08 -10.60
C ALA A 11 -30.75 -26.23 -10.56
N GLU A 12 -31.49 -25.11 -10.57
CA GLU A 12 -32.95 -25.09 -10.59
C GLU A 12 -33.51 -25.73 -11.87
N VAL A 13 -32.94 -25.41 -13.05
CA VAL A 13 -33.32 -26.05 -14.33
C VAL A 13 -33.00 -27.54 -14.32
N MET A 14 -31.89 -27.94 -13.69
CA MET A 14 -31.51 -29.34 -13.54
C MET A 14 -32.47 -30.11 -12.65
N GLU A 15 -32.98 -29.48 -11.59
CA GLU A 15 -33.97 -30.02 -10.64
C GLU A 15 -35.37 -30.10 -11.24
N LYS A 16 -35.79 -29.07 -12.00
CA LYS A 16 -37.07 -29.03 -12.72
C LYS A 16 -37.11 -29.92 -13.96
N GLU A 17 -35.99 -30.55 -14.32
CA GLU A 17 -35.84 -31.41 -15.50
C GLU A 17 -36.17 -30.74 -16.85
N ASP A 18 -36.07 -29.42 -16.94
CA ASP A 18 -36.35 -28.66 -18.16
C ASP A 18 -35.19 -28.77 -19.17
N THR A 19 -35.23 -29.85 -19.93
CA THR A 19 -34.25 -30.15 -21.00
C THR A 19 -34.28 -29.13 -22.14
N ALA A 20 -35.41 -28.44 -22.36
CA ALA A 20 -35.53 -27.41 -23.39
C ALA A 20 -34.78 -26.13 -22.98
N ALA A 21 -34.84 -25.75 -21.71
CA ALA A 21 -34.03 -24.65 -21.16
C ALA A 21 -32.52 -24.97 -21.23
N LEU A 22 -32.11 -26.18 -20.84
CA LEU A 22 -30.70 -26.63 -20.94
C LEU A 22 -30.18 -26.58 -22.38
N THR A 23 -30.99 -27.02 -23.35
CA THR A 23 -30.61 -27.03 -24.76
C THR A 23 -30.47 -25.61 -25.31
N ARG A 24 -31.43 -24.72 -24.99
CA ARG A 24 -31.36 -23.30 -25.41
C ARG A 24 -30.16 -22.58 -24.81
N GLY A 25 -29.88 -22.80 -23.52
CA GLY A 25 -28.70 -22.24 -22.85
C GLY A 25 -27.40 -22.77 -23.45
N GLY A 26 -27.33 -24.07 -23.74
CA GLY A 26 -26.18 -24.68 -24.41
C GLY A 26 -25.93 -24.13 -25.81
N LEU A 27 -26.98 -23.93 -26.60
CA LEU A 27 -26.89 -23.35 -27.95
C LEU A 27 -26.42 -21.88 -27.91
N LEU A 28 -26.92 -21.08 -26.96
CA LEU A 28 -26.46 -19.71 -26.74
C LEU A 28 -24.97 -19.69 -26.39
N ASN A 29 -24.54 -20.53 -25.45
CA ASN A 29 -23.14 -20.64 -25.04
C ASN A 29 -22.23 -21.06 -26.21
N LEU A 30 -22.67 -22.01 -27.02
CA LEU A 30 -21.97 -22.42 -28.25
C LEU A 30 -21.85 -21.26 -29.24
N GLY A 31 -22.93 -20.51 -29.45
CA GLY A 31 -22.93 -19.34 -30.34
C GLY A 31 -21.94 -18.27 -29.89
N ILE A 32 -21.93 -17.94 -28.59
CA ILE A 32 -20.96 -16.98 -28.02
C ILE A 32 -19.53 -17.51 -28.19
N THR A 33 -19.30 -18.79 -27.93
CA THR A 33 -17.96 -19.42 -28.08
C THR A 33 -17.47 -19.32 -29.53
N VAL A 34 -18.33 -19.65 -30.49
CA VAL A 34 -18.01 -19.55 -31.93
C VAL A 34 -17.72 -18.11 -32.31
N LEU A 35 -18.49 -17.14 -31.80
CA LEU A 35 -18.24 -15.72 -32.02
C LEU A 35 -16.84 -15.30 -31.54
N PHE A 36 -16.44 -15.68 -30.32
CA PHE A 36 -15.10 -15.41 -29.78
C PHE A 36 -13.99 -16.07 -30.60
N LEU A 37 -14.22 -17.31 -31.07
CA LEU A 37 -13.28 -18.00 -31.96
C LEU A 37 -13.13 -17.26 -33.30
N LEU A 38 -14.23 -16.74 -33.86
CA LEU A 38 -14.19 -15.94 -35.10
C LEU A 38 -13.46 -14.61 -34.89
N MET A 39 -13.63 -13.97 -33.73
CA MET A 39 -12.88 -12.76 -33.37
C MET A 39 -11.36 -13.00 -33.34
N CYS A 40 -10.90 -14.22 -33.06
CA CYS A 40 -9.48 -14.56 -33.12
C CYS A 40 -8.89 -14.47 -34.55
N PHE A 41 -9.73 -14.48 -35.59
CA PHE A 41 -9.31 -14.32 -36.99
C PHE A 41 -9.40 -12.88 -37.49
N LEU A 42 -9.89 -11.95 -36.66
CA LEU A 42 -9.89 -10.54 -37.03
C LEU A 42 -8.44 -10.02 -37.10
N PRO A 43 -8.09 -9.26 -38.14
CA PRO A 43 -6.76 -8.70 -38.27
C PRO A 43 -6.57 -7.54 -37.30
N VAL A 44 -5.35 -7.39 -36.77
CA VAL A 44 -4.93 -6.24 -35.96
C VAL A 44 -3.87 -5.48 -36.75
N GLU A 45 -4.00 -4.16 -36.80
CA GLU A 45 -2.99 -3.27 -37.35
C GLU A 45 -1.98 -2.90 -36.25
N ASP A 46 -0.70 -3.19 -36.49
CA ASP A 46 0.41 -2.76 -35.63
C ASP A 46 1.48 -2.11 -36.53
N ASN A 47 1.72 -0.81 -36.33
CA ASN A 47 2.72 -0.03 -37.06
C ASN A 47 2.66 -0.20 -38.60
N GLY A 48 1.46 -0.17 -39.17
CA GLY A 48 1.24 -0.28 -40.63
C GLY A 48 1.37 -1.70 -41.21
N LYS A 49 1.53 -2.73 -40.37
CA LYS A 49 1.47 -4.14 -40.78
C LYS A 49 0.22 -4.81 -40.21
N TRP A 50 -0.57 -5.39 -41.10
CA TRP A 50 -1.73 -6.20 -40.74
C TRP A 50 -1.29 -7.60 -40.33
N SER A 51 -1.66 -8.01 -39.12
CA SER A 51 -1.41 -9.36 -38.63
C SER A 51 -2.72 -10.06 -38.30
N PHE A 52 -2.95 -11.21 -38.94
CA PHE A 52 -4.07 -12.09 -38.65
C PHE A 52 -3.71 -12.98 -37.47
N THR A 53 -4.66 -13.24 -36.56
CA THR A 53 -4.45 -14.01 -35.31
C THR A 53 -3.62 -13.30 -34.21
N ALA A 54 -3.27 -12.03 -34.41
CA ALA A 54 -2.51 -11.22 -33.45
C ALA A 54 -3.29 -10.81 -32.19
N VAL A 55 -4.63 -10.83 -32.22
CA VAL A 55 -5.49 -10.54 -31.06
C VAL A 55 -5.11 -11.44 -29.85
N CYS A 56 -4.57 -12.63 -30.10
CA CYS A 56 -4.19 -13.59 -29.07
C CYS A 56 -2.69 -13.55 -28.78
N ASN A 57 -2.22 -12.48 -28.12
CA ASN A 57 -0.85 -12.40 -27.58
C ASN A 57 -0.50 -13.58 -26.64
N ASN A 58 -1.50 -14.25 -26.06
CA ASN A 58 -1.30 -15.41 -25.20
C ASN A 58 -2.02 -16.66 -25.75
N ARG A 59 -1.38 -17.35 -26.71
CA ARG A 59 -1.93 -18.57 -27.34
C ARG A 59 -2.29 -19.65 -26.33
N LYS A 60 -1.49 -19.82 -25.27
CA LYS A 60 -1.77 -20.81 -24.20
C LYS A 60 -3.10 -20.52 -23.50
N LEU A 61 -3.37 -19.26 -23.19
CA LEU A 61 -4.63 -18.84 -22.57
C LEU A 61 -5.83 -19.20 -23.46
N LEU A 62 -5.74 -18.84 -24.75
CA LEU A 62 -6.78 -19.15 -25.73
C LEU A 62 -7.01 -20.66 -25.80
N THR A 63 -5.94 -21.44 -25.92
CA THR A 63 -6.01 -22.90 -26.00
C THR A 63 -6.69 -23.51 -24.77
N THR A 64 -6.34 -23.08 -23.55
CA THR A 64 -6.97 -23.55 -22.31
C THR A 64 -8.47 -23.21 -22.26
N GLN A 65 -8.86 -22.00 -22.70
CA GLN A 65 -10.27 -21.59 -22.74
C GLN A 65 -11.09 -22.40 -23.75
N ILE A 66 -10.52 -22.67 -24.93
CA ILE A 66 -11.17 -23.51 -25.95
C ILE A 66 -11.39 -24.92 -25.41
N TYR A 67 -10.36 -25.56 -24.86
CA TYR A 67 -10.49 -26.91 -24.32
C TYR A 67 -11.44 -26.99 -23.12
N GLY A 68 -11.40 -26.01 -22.21
CA GLY A 68 -12.33 -25.93 -21.09
C GLY A 68 -13.79 -25.79 -21.54
N THR A 69 -14.03 -24.98 -22.57
CA THR A 69 -15.37 -24.78 -23.13
C THR A 69 -15.87 -26.03 -23.88
N LEU A 70 -15.02 -26.64 -24.71
CA LEU A 70 -15.35 -27.89 -25.41
C LEU A 70 -15.66 -29.03 -24.42
N PHE A 71 -14.90 -29.13 -23.33
CA PHE A 71 -15.16 -30.09 -22.27
C PHE A 71 -16.52 -29.86 -21.62
N GLY A 72 -16.85 -28.63 -21.23
CA GLY A 72 -18.15 -28.30 -20.65
C GLY A 72 -19.33 -28.59 -21.60
N MET A 73 -19.17 -28.30 -22.89
CA MET A 73 -20.17 -28.63 -23.91
C MET A 73 -20.35 -30.14 -24.09
N ALA A 74 -19.26 -30.92 -24.04
CA ALA A 74 -19.33 -32.38 -24.10
C ALA A 74 -20.08 -32.95 -22.88
N VAL A 75 -19.81 -32.43 -21.68
CA VAL A 75 -20.52 -32.83 -20.46
C VAL A 75 -22.01 -32.51 -20.55
N LEU A 76 -22.39 -31.33 -21.05
CA LEU A 76 -23.79 -30.96 -21.27
C LEU A 76 -24.49 -31.92 -22.26
N CYS A 77 -23.83 -32.27 -23.36
CA CYS A 77 -24.34 -33.25 -24.32
C CYS A 77 -24.57 -34.63 -23.67
N VAL A 78 -23.62 -35.09 -22.83
CA VAL A 78 -23.76 -36.35 -22.08
C VAL A 78 -24.95 -36.28 -21.12
N ILE A 79 -25.14 -35.18 -20.39
CA ILE A 79 -26.30 -34.96 -19.50
C ILE A 79 -27.62 -35.06 -20.28
N LEU A 80 -27.72 -34.40 -21.44
CA LEU A 80 -28.92 -34.43 -22.28
C LEU A 80 -29.21 -35.84 -22.82
N VAL A 81 -28.18 -36.58 -23.26
CA VAL A 81 -28.31 -37.96 -23.76
C VAL A 81 -28.72 -38.92 -22.64
N LEU A 82 -28.11 -38.81 -21.45
CA LEU A 82 -28.45 -39.66 -20.29
C LEU A 82 -29.90 -39.42 -19.85
N LYS A 83 -30.33 -38.16 -19.77
CA LYS A 83 -31.72 -37.81 -19.47
C LYS A 83 -32.71 -38.37 -20.50
N ARG A 84 -32.33 -38.38 -21.79
CA ARG A 84 -33.19 -38.92 -22.87
C ARG A 84 -33.24 -40.45 -22.89
N ARG A 85 -32.11 -41.15 -22.68
CA ARG A 85 -32.02 -42.62 -22.81
C ARG A 85 -32.42 -43.40 -21.55
N LEU A 86 -32.22 -42.84 -20.36
CA LEU A 86 -32.39 -43.54 -19.08
C LEU A 86 -33.58 -43.00 -18.26
N ARG A 87 -34.66 -42.60 -18.95
CA ARG A 87 -35.86 -42.00 -18.35
C ARG A 87 -36.50 -42.86 -17.25
N ASN A 88 -36.33 -44.19 -17.31
CA ASN A 88 -36.89 -45.14 -16.33
C ASN A 88 -36.06 -45.27 -15.03
N LYS A 89 -34.88 -44.65 -14.93
CA LYS A 89 -33.99 -44.69 -13.74
C LYS A 89 -33.72 -43.28 -13.20
N ALA A 90 -34.78 -42.51 -12.96
CA ALA A 90 -34.71 -41.08 -12.62
C ALA A 90 -33.73 -40.74 -11.47
N LYS A 91 -33.74 -41.51 -10.37
CA LYS A 91 -32.85 -41.26 -9.22
C LYS A 91 -31.37 -41.42 -9.57
N THR A 92 -31.02 -42.49 -10.29
CA THR A 92 -29.64 -42.77 -10.70
C THR A 92 -29.14 -41.73 -11.72
N VAL A 93 -29.98 -41.35 -12.69
CA VAL A 93 -29.65 -40.34 -13.69
C VAL A 93 -29.43 -38.97 -13.03
N ARG A 94 -30.25 -38.60 -12.04
CA ARG A 94 -30.07 -37.36 -11.28
C ARG A 94 -28.72 -37.29 -10.56
N ILE A 95 -28.31 -38.39 -9.90
CA ILE A 95 -27.01 -38.45 -9.21
C ILE A 95 -25.85 -38.33 -10.21
N ILE A 96 -25.89 -39.06 -11.32
CA ILE A 96 -24.84 -38.99 -12.35
C ILE A 96 -24.76 -37.59 -12.95
N CYS A 97 -25.90 -36.97 -13.27
CA CYS A 97 -25.95 -35.61 -13.78
C CYS A 97 -25.35 -34.61 -12.79
N LEU A 98 -25.69 -34.72 -11.49
CA LEU A 98 -25.13 -33.85 -10.45
C LEU A 98 -23.61 -33.99 -10.36
N VAL A 99 -23.09 -35.22 -10.36
CA VAL A 99 -21.64 -35.48 -10.33
C VAL A 99 -20.94 -34.89 -11.55
N LEU A 100 -21.51 -35.08 -12.75
CA LEU A 100 -20.97 -34.51 -13.99
C LEU A 100 -20.95 -32.97 -13.96
N THR A 101 -22.02 -32.35 -13.44
CA THR A 101 -22.06 -30.90 -13.26
C THR A 101 -21.00 -30.42 -12.27
N ILE A 102 -20.83 -31.09 -11.12
CA ILE A 102 -19.80 -30.75 -10.13
C ILE A 102 -18.39 -30.83 -10.75
N VAL A 103 -18.09 -31.92 -11.48
CA VAL A 103 -16.80 -32.10 -12.17
C VAL A 103 -16.57 -30.97 -13.18
N CYS A 104 -17.58 -30.61 -13.96
CA CYS A 104 -17.51 -29.50 -14.92
C CYS A 104 -17.22 -28.16 -14.23
N CYS A 105 -17.91 -27.87 -13.11
CA CYS A 105 -17.69 -26.64 -12.35
C CYS A 105 -16.26 -26.57 -11.80
N ILE A 106 -15.77 -27.65 -11.19
CA ILE A 106 -14.40 -27.73 -10.65
C ILE A 106 -13.37 -27.56 -11.78
N SER A 107 -13.55 -28.24 -12.92
CA SER A 107 -12.63 -28.12 -14.06
C SER A 107 -12.59 -26.70 -14.63
N SER A 108 -13.74 -26.03 -14.71
CA SER A 108 -13.81 -24.64 -15.18
C SER A 108 -13.09 -23.69 -14.23
N THR A 109 -13.26 -23.86 -12.92
CA THR A 109 -12.52 -23.08 -11.92
C THR A 109 -11.01 -23.32 -12.00
N ILE A 110 -10.57 -24.57 -12.14
CA ILE A 110 -9.15 -24.92 -12.32
C ILE A 110 -8.59 -24.27 -13.59
N ALA A 111 -9.32 -24.32 -14.71
CA ALA A 111 -8.89 -23.68 -15.95
C ALA A 111 -8.71 -22.17 -15.80
N VAL A 112 -9.64 -21.49 -15.10
CA VAL A 112 -9.54 -20.05 -14.80
C VAL A 112 -8.35 -19.75 -13.88
N LEU A 113 -8.15 -20.54 -12.82
CA LEU A 113 -7.02 -20.38 -11.91
C LEU A 113 -5.68 -20.60 -12.62
N HIS A 114 -5.57 -21.65 -13.43
CA HIS A 114 -4.38 -21.93 -14.24
C HIS A 114 -4.09 -20.78 -15.21
N ASN A 115 -5.12 -20.28 -15.88
CA ASN A 115 -5.03 -19.13 -16.78
C ASN A 115 -4.59 -17.85 -16.06
N GLY A 116 -5.17 -17.55 -14.89
CA GLY A 116 -4.76 -16.40 -14.06
C GLY A 116 -3.31 -16.54 -13.60
N SER A 117 -2.91 -17.71 -13.11
CA SER A 117 -1.54 -17.98 -12.66
C SER A 117 -0.51 -17.94 -13.79
N SER A 118 -0.90 -18.24 -15.03
CA SER A 118 0.00 -18.21 -16.20
C SER A 118 0.02 -16.85 -16.90
N LEU A 119 -0.97 -15.98 -16.65
CA LEU A 119 -0.99 -14.58 -17.10
C LEU A 119 0.06 -13.74 -16.38
N ILE A 120 0.24 -14.00 -15.09
CA ILE A 120 1.43 -13.60 -14.35
C ILE A 120 2.54 -14.48 -14.92
N ALA A 121 3.14 -14.05 -16.03
CA ALA A 121 4.15 -14.85 -16.71
C ALA A 121 5.14 -15.38 -15.67
N TYR A 122 5.47 -16.66 -15.68
CA TYR A 122 6.47 -17.22 -14.76
C TYR A 122 7.74 -16.35 -14.74
N THR A 123 8.09 -15.76 -15.89
CA THR A 123 9.14 -14.75 -16.03
C THR A 123 8.84 -13.42 -15.33
N GLY A 124 7.61 -12.91 -15.37
CA GLY A 124 7.18 -11.74 -14.62
C GLY A 124 7.18 -11.98 -13.12
N PHE A 125 6.69 -13.14 -12.67
CA PHE A 125 6.78 -13.58 -11.28
C PHE A 125 8.24 -13.71 -10.81
N GLU A 126 9.12 -14.37 -11.58
CA GLU A 126 10.54 -14.49 -11.23
C GLU A 126 11.26 -13.13 -11.25
N LYS A 127 10.96 -12.25 -12.21
CA LYS A 127 11.49 -10.87 -12.23
C LYS A 127 11.03 -10.08 -11.02
N TRP A 128 9.73 -10.10 -10.71
CA TRP A 128 9.15 -9.45 -9.54
C TRP A 128 9.75 -10.02 -8.24
N LYS A 129 9.85 -11.34 -8.13
CA LYS A 129 10.42 -12.03 -6.97
C LYS A 129 11.89 -11.64 -6.78
N LYS A 130 12.65 -11.56 -7.88
CA LYS A 130 14.04 -11.10 -7.86
C LYS A 130 14.12 -9.63 -7.39
N GLN A 131 13.34 -8.76 -8.00
CA GLN A 131 13.32 -7.32 -7.68
C GLN A 131 12.89 -7.03 -6.24
N MET A 132 11.84 -7.70 -5.78
CA MET A 132 11.23 -7.40 -4.50
C MET A 132 11.83 -8.20 -3.33
N LEU A 133 12.30 -9.44 -3.53
CA LEU A 133 12.83 -10.25 -2.43
C LEU A 133 14.35 -10.30 -2.36
N THR A 134 15.04 -10.20 -3.51
CA THR A 134 16.51 -10.40 -3.56
C THR A 134 17.29 -9.13 -3.81
N GLN A 135 16.63 -8.06 -4.28
CA GLN A 135 17.26 -6.81 -4.68
C GLN A 135 16.91 -5.64 -3.74
N LYS A 136 16.74 -5.93 -2.45
CA LYS A 136 16.58 -4.89 -1.43
C LYS A 136 17.84 -4.00 -1.45
N PRO A 137 17.73 -2.67 -1.63
CA PRO A 137 18.89 -1.79 -1.59
C PRO A 137 19.46 -1.75 -0.17
N VAL A 138 20.78 -1.64 -0.06
CA VAL A 138 21.46 -1.43 1.20
C VAL A 138 21.47 0.08 1.48
N LEU A 139 20.84 0.47 2.58
CA LEU A 139 20.88 1.85 3.07
C LEU A 139 22.07 1.93 4.03
N GLU A 140 23.27 2.22 3.52
CA GLU A 140 24.46 2.42 4.36
C GLU A 140 24.39 3.76 5.11
N ARG A 141 24.77 3.75 6.41
CA ARG A 141 24.97 4.95 7.23
C ARG A 141 26.22 5.68 6.75
N ARG A 142 26.12 6.95 6.36
CA ARG A 142 27.21 7.93 6.52
C ARG A 142 26.66 9.32 6.82
N MET A 143 26.69 9.71 8.09
CA MET A 143 26.51 11.11 8.48
C MET A 143 27.86 11.85 8.59
N GLU A 144 28.99 11.12 8.54
CA GLU A 144 30.31 11.65 8.90
C GLU A 144 31.22 12.01 7.70
N ASP A 145 30.86 11.69 6.46
CA ASP A 145 31.77 11.84 5.31
C ASP A 145 31.44 12.99 4.34
N TYR A 146 30.38 13.78 4.60
CA TYR A 146 30.07 14.93 3.74
C TYR A 146 30.41 16.25 4.46
N PRO A 147 31.43 17.01 3.98
CA PRO A 147 31.65 18.35 4.50
C PRO A 147 30.40 19.18 4.21
N LEU A 148 29.96 19.95 5.22
CA LEU A 148 28.99 21.04 5.06
C LEU A 148 29.37 21.82 3.80
N VAL A 149 28.57 21.71 2.74
CA VAL A 149 28.80 22.46 1.50
C VAL A 149 28.41 23.90 1.82
N THR A 150 29.40 24.74 2.13
CA THR A 150 29.20 26.14 2.51
C THR A 150 29.11 27.10 1.32
N ASN A 151 29.13 26.61 0.07
CA ASN A 151 29.03 27.45 -1.13
C ASN A 151 27.94 26.90 -2.06
N TRP A 152 26.74 27.49 -2.01
CA TRP A 152 25.59 27.13 -2.84
C TRP A 152 25.41 28.03 -4.09
N ASP A 153 26.37 28.91 -4.39
CA ASP A 153 26.29 29.89 -5.48
C ASP A 153 26.89 29.42 -6.83
N GLU A 154 27.49 28.23 -6.92
CA GLU A 154 27.98 27.69 -8.19
C GLU A 154 27.32 26.33 -8.46
N GLY A 155 26.60 26.26 -9.59
CA GLY A 155 25.79 25.11 -9.99
C GLY A 155 26.49 23.77 -9.79
N MET A 156 25.73 22.80 -9.29
CA MET A 156 26.22 21.45 -8.98
C MET A 156 27.00 20.84 -10.16
N PRO A 157 28.16 20.20 -9.94
CA PRO A 157 28.77 19.38 -10.96
C PRO A 157 27.93 18.10 -11.15
N VAL A 158 27.40 17.93 -12.36
CA VAL A 158 26.85 16.64 -12.82
C VAL A 158 28.03 15.66 -12.93
N PRO A 159 28.04 14.51 -12.23
CA PRO A 159 29.08 13.51 -12.44
C PRO A 159 28.93 12.94 -13.85
N ALA A 160 29.99 13.10 -14.64
CA ALA A 160 30.09 12.55 -15.98
C ALA A 160 29.96 11.03 -15.97
N GLY A 161 29.11 10.48 -16.84
CA GLY A 161 29.01 9.05 -17.06
C GLY A 161 30.37 8.42 -17.36
N GLN A 162 30.70 7.36 -16.64
CA GLN A 162 31.74 6.42 -17.05
C GLN A 162 31.19 4.99 -16.99
N GLY A 163 31.22 4.34 -18.14
CA GLY A 163 30.57 3.06 -18.40
C GLY A 163 31.07 1.91 -17.55
N GLY A 164 30.13 1.21 -16.91
CA GLY A 164 30.32 -0.15 -16.40
C GLY A 164 29.87 -1.19 -17.43
N LYS A 165 30.75 -2.14 -17.76
CA LYS A 165 30.46 -3.29 -18.64
C LYS A 165 29.35 -4.19 -18.04
N PRO A 166 28.55 -4.89 -18.87
CA PRO A 166 27.53 -5.80 -18.38
C PRO A 166 28.16 -7.04 -17.73
N LEU A 167 27.78 -7.34 -16.48
CA LEU A 167 28.14 -8.57 -15.77
C LEU A 167 27.25 -9.74 -16.21
N SER A 168 27.89 -10.86 -16.52
CA SER A 168 27.24 -12.11 -16.94
C SER A 168 26.62 -12.86 -15.75
N VAL A 169 25.41 -13.40 -15.96
CA VAL A 169 24.69 -14.17 -14.93
C VAL A 169 25.01 -15.66 -15.12
N GLY A 170 25.83 -16.22 -14.23
CA GLY A 170 26.02 -17.65 -14.08
C GLY A 170 24.91 -18.25 -13.21
N GLY A 171 24.17 -19.23 -13.75
CA GLY A 171 23.08 -19.89 -13.05
C GLY A 171 23.53 -20.97 -12.06
N LYS A 172 22.82 -21.05 -10.92
CA LYS A 172 22.46 -22.29 -10.21
C LYS A 172 21.35 -21.97 -9.20
N GLY A 173 20.43 -22.92 -9.02
CA GLY A 173 19.11 -22.77 -8.41
C GLY A 173 19.09 -22.11 -7.02
N LEU A 174 18.08 -21.27 -6.82
CA LEU A 174 17.87 -20.50 -5.59
C LEU A 174 16.94 -21.28 -4.65
N THR A 175 17.47 -21.77 -3.54
CA THR A 175 16.68 -22.13 -2.36
C THR A 175 16.16 -20.85 -1.71
N LEU A 176 14.84 -20.76 -1.49
CA LEU A 176 14.20 -19.67 -0.75
C LEU A 176 14.73 -19.62 0.69
N PRO A 177 15.13 -18.46 1.24
CA PRO A 177 15.37 -18.33 2.68
C PRO A 177 14.05 -18.54 3.43
N ALA A 178 14.12 -19.20 4.58
CA ALA A 178 13.00 -19.38 5.48
C ALA A 178 12.49 -18.02 6.02
N GLU A 179 11.20 -17.96 6.39
CA GLU A 179 10.46 -16.79 6.91
C GLU A 179 11.03 -16.13 8.19
N GLU A 180 12.19 -16.56 8.69
CA GLU A 180 12.79 -16.05 9.93
C GLU A 180 14.02 -15.18 9.65
N SER A 181 13.79 -13.87 9.52
CA SER A 181 14.66 -12.75 9.91
C SER A 181 14.36 -11.52 9.05
N ARG A 182 13.22 -10.87 9.32
CA ARG A 182 13.13 -9.43 9.07
C ARG A 182 14.02 -8.77 10.10
N GLU A 183 15.32 -8.73 9.85
CA GLU A 183 16.22 -7.93 10.68
C GLU A 183 15.75 -6.47 10.59
N PRO A 184 15.38 -5.83 11.72
CA PRO A 184 15.14 -4.40 11.72
C PRO A 184 16.41 -3.70 11.22
N LEU A 185 16.25 -2.53 10.62
CA LEU A 185 17.37 -1.60 10.39
C LEU A 185 18.18 -1.54 11.70
N SER A 186 19.47 -1.88 11.62
CA SER A 186 20.29 -2.24 12.76
C SER A 186 20.41 -1.12 13.80
N GLY A 187 20.03 -1.45 15.04
CA GLY A 187 20.58 -1.00 16.33
C GLY A 187 20.50 0.48 16.74
N ASP A 188 21.07 1.39 15.95
CA ASP A 188 21.38 2.76 16.40
C ASP A 188 21.14 3.87 15.34
N ALA A 189 20.50 3.55 14.21
CA ALA A 189 20.17 4.58 13.22
C ALA A 189 18.87 5.28 13.64
N PRO A 190 18.80 6.63 13.58
CA PRO A 190 17.54 7.33 13.82
C PRO A 190 16.48 6.88 12.82
N PHE A 191 15.23 6.80 13.26
CA PHE A 191 14.11 6.35 12.43
C PHE A 191 14.01 7.18 11.14
N SER A 192 14.06 6.53 9.99
CA SER A 192 13.91 7.18 8.69
C SER A 192 12.90 6.46 7.81
N ARG A 193 12.18 7.22 6.98
CA ARG A 193 11.36 6.68 5.90
C ARG A 193 12.09 6.71 4.57
N VAL A 194 11.62 5.84 3.68
CA VAL A 194 12.04 5.77 2.28
C VAL A 194 10.83 6.01 1.38
N GLU A 195 11.06 6.55 0.20
CA GLU A 195 10.08 6.64 -0.88
C GLU A 195 10.67 5.99 -2.13
N THR A 196 9.94 5.09 -2.79
CA THR A 196 10.33 4.61 -4.12
C THR A 196 9.55 5.32 -5.22
N ASP A 197 10.08 5.26 -6.44
CA ASP A 197 9.30 5.59 -7.63
C ASP A 197 8.08 4.66 -7.85
N SER A 198 7.27 5.02 -8.84
CA SER A 198 6.03 4.31 -9.22
C SER A 198 6.25 2.94 -9.86
N THR A 199 7.48 2.52 -10.14
CA THR A 199 7.77 1.16 -10.65
C THR A 199 7.97 0.15 -9.54
N SER A 200 8.15 0.62 -8.29
CA SER A 200 8.46 -0.21 -7.12
C SER A 200 7.42 -0.08 -6.01
N THR A 201 6.18 0.25 -6.38
CA THR A 201 5.06 0.42 -5.44
C THR A 201 4.92 -0.75 -4.46
N ASN A 202 4.89 -0.42 -3.17
CA ASN A 202 4.81 -1.33 -2.01
C ASN A 202 6.04 -2.21 -1.75
N TYR A 203 7.15 -2.04 -2.46
CA TYR A 203 8.33 -2.88 -2.23
C TYR A 203 8.93 -2.63 -0.85
N GLU A 204 8.89 -1.38 -0.39
CA GLU A 204 9.38 -0.94 0.92
C GLU A 204 8.64 -1.64 2.06
N LEU A 205 7.32 -1.83 1.91
CA LEU A 205 6.50 -2.58 2.87
C LEU A 205 6.95 -4.04 3.00
N VAL A 206 7.30 -4.67 1.87
CA VAL A 206 7.80 -6.05 1.86
C VAL A 206 9.22 -6.14 2.42
N TRP A 207 10.05 -5.14 2.14
CA TRP A 207 11.40 -5.02 2.71
C TRP A 207 11.41 -4.73 4.21
N GLY A 208 10.25 -4.40 4.78
CA GLY A 208 10.11 -3.98 6.18
C GLY A 208 10.73 -2.62 6.46
N ILE A 209 10.91 -1.78 5.43
CA ILE A 209 11.43 -0.43 5.56
C ILE A 209 10.25 0.53 5.74
N PRO A 210 10.25 1.40 6.77
CA PRO A 210 9.24 2.43 6.91
C PRO A 210 9.16 3.29 5.64
N THR A 211 7.94 3.52 5.15
CA THR A 211 7.70 4.31 3.94
C THR A 211 6.50 5.22 4.14
N MET A 212 6.40 6.26 3.32
CA MET A 212 5.17 7.01 3.15
C MET A 212 4.42 6.62 1.86
N HIS A 213 5.10 5.93 0.95
CA HIS A 213 4.58 5.45 -0.31
C HIS A 213 3.86 4.11 -0.12
N CYS A 214 2.57 4.07 -0.47
CA CYS A 214 1.82 2.82 -0.49
C CYS A 214 0.62 2.89 -1.42
N PHE A 215 0.37 1.80 -2.15
CA PHE A 215 -0.87 1.53 -2.85
C PHE A 215 -1.69 0.54 -2.03
N GLU A 216 -2.70 1.04 -1.33
CA GLU A 216 -3.54 0.23 -0.46
C GLU A 216 -4.97 0.81 -0.39
N SER A 217 -5.96 -0.09 -0.48
CA SER A 217 -7.38 0.27 -0.41
C SER A 217 -7.86 0.59 1.01
N THR A 218 -7.10 0.18 2.03
CA THR A 218 -7.41 0.37 3.45
C THR A 218 -6.25 1.06 4.15
N VAL A 219 -6.41 2.35 4.47
CA VAL A 219 -5.45 3.11 5.28
C VAL A 219 -6.18 3.90 6.37
N HIS A 220 -5.45 4.36 7.39
CA HIS A 220 -6.05 5.10 8.49
C HIS A 220 -6.69 6.42 8.01
N PRO A 221 -7.93 6.78 8.42
CA PRO A 221 -8.62 7.99 7.96
C PRO A 221 -7.85 9.30 8.15
N SER A 222 -7.00 9.39 9.16
CA SER A 222 -6.19 10.59 9.42
C SER A 222 -5.12 10.82 8.34
N ILE A 223 -4.72 9.79 7.58
CA ILE A 223 -3.86 9.97 6.40
C ILE A 223 -4.60 10.81 5.35
N PHE A 224 -5.88 10.52 5.09
CA PHE A 224 -6.69 11.36 4.18
C PHE A 224 -6.88 12.79 4.70
N LYS A 225 -6.96 12.97 6.03
CA LYS A 225 -7.03 14.31 6.63
C LYS A 225 -5.76 15.11 6.39
N TRP A 226 -4.59 14.49 6.60
CA TRP A 226 -3.31 15.13 6.33
C TRP A 226 -3.17 15.52 4.86
N TYR A 227 -3.36 14.59 3.92
CA TYR A 227 -3.30 14.89 2.48
C TYR A 227 -4.25 16.02 2.08
N ARG A 228 -5.53 15.96 2.49
CA ARG A 228 -6.50 17.03 2.18
C ARG A 228 -6.11 18.36 2.82
N GLY A 229 -5.56 18.31 4.03
CA GLY A 229 -5.09 19.48 4.77
C GLY A 229 -3.97 20.22 4.05
N ILE A 230 -3.02 19.49 3.48
CA ILE A 230 -1.92 20.06 2.68
C ILE A 230 -2.31 20.35 1.21
N GLY A 231 -3.61 20.37 0.91
CA GLY A 231 -4.12 20.71 -0.43
C GLY A 231 -4.00 19.58 -1.46
N MET A 232 -3.87 18.33 -1.01
CA MET A 232 -3.71 17.16 -1.87
C MET A 232 -4.87 16.16 -1.77
N ILE A 233 -5.05 15.36 -2.82
CA ILE A 233 -6.03 14.28 -2.84
C ILE A 233 -5.29 12.96 -2.93
N ARG A 234 -5.36 12.17 -1.85
CA ARG A 234 -4.96 10.76 -1.88
C ARG A 234 -6.09 9.92 -2.47
N THR A 235 -5.78 9.12 -3.48
CA THR A 235 -6.70 8.11 -4.01
C THR A 235 -6.46 6.76 -3.29
N VAL A 236 -6.04 5.74 -4.02
CA VAL A 236 -5.60 4.44 -3.49
C VAL A 236 -4.10 4.42 -3.22
N GLU A 237 -3.35 5.33 -3.83
CA GLU A 237 -1.90 5.46 -3.71
C GLU A 237 -1.51 6.71 -2.91
N SER A 238 -0.56 6.56 -2.01
CA SER A 238 0.09 7.65 -1.26
C SER A 238 1.35 8.07 -2.02
N THR A 239 1.30 9.18 -2.76
CA THR A 239 2.46 9.73 -3.48
C THR A 239 2.50 11.24 -3.29
N LEU A 240 3.69 11.83 -3.50
CA LEU A 240 3.90 13.26 -3.49
C LEU A 240 4.50 13.73 -4.83
N PRO A 241 4.01 14.82 -5.43
CA PRO A 241 4.73 15.52 -6.49
C PRO A 241 6.17 15.88 -6.06
N MET A 242 7.12 15.91 -6.99
CA MET A 242 8.55 16.09 -6.66
C MET A 242 8.84 17.43 -5.96
N GLU A 243 8.04 18.46 -6.23
CA GLU A 243 8.15 19.78 -5.63
C GLU A 243 7.71 19.86 -4.16
N ARG A 244 7.06 18.81 -3.62
CA ARG A 244 6.59 18.74 -2.22
C ARG A 244 7.70 18.29 -1.28
N ILE A 245 8.73 19.12 -1.12
CA ILE A 245 9.92 18.81 -0.32
C ILE A 245 9.67 18.99 1.18
N GLY A 246 8.80 19.92 1.59
CA GLY A 246 8.44 20.14 2.99
C GLY A 246 7.60 19.01 3.56
N ALA A 247 6.61 18.52 2.81
CA ALA A 247 5.85 17.34 3.19
C ALA A 247 6.75 16.10 3.36
N ARG A 248 7.79 15.92 2.52
CA ARG A 248 8.77 14.83 2.69
C ARG A 248 9.62 14.99 3.94
N ALA A 249 10.10 16.21 4.21
CA ALA A 249 10.90 16.52 5.38
C ALA A 249 10.13 16.23 6.68
N VAL A 250 8.90 16.77 6.83
CA VAL A 250 8.03 16.55 8.00
C VAL A 250 7.69 15.07 8.21
N MET A 251 7.59 14.29 7.12
CA MET A 251 7.33 12.86 7.17
C MET A 251 8.57 12.00 7.46
N SER A 252 9.71 12.62 7.78
CA SER A 252 11.00 11.97 8.05
C SER A 252 11.50 11.10 6.88
N VAL A 253 11.21 11.50 5.64
CA VAL A 253 11.71 10.80 4.44
C VAL A 253 13.16 11.19 4.19
N ARG A 254 14.06 10.23 4.36
CA ARG A 254 15.49 10.45 4.19
C ARG A 254 16.00 10.00 2.82
N TYR A 255 15.44 8.91 2.30
CA TYR A 255 15.92 8.30 1.07
C TYR A 255 14.83 8.25 0.00
N TYR A 256 15.22 8.55 -1.24
CA TYR A 256 14.42 8.29 -2.42
C TYR A 256 15.10 7.19 -3.25
N LEU A 257 14.34 6.21 -3.71
CA LEU A 257 14.82 5.06 -4.46
C LEU A 257 14.22 5.04 -5.86
N GLU A 258 15.08 5.20 -6.87
CA GLU A 258 14.71 5.02 -8.26
C GLU A 258 15.11 3.63 -8.75
N ASN A 259 14.20 2.92 -9.41
CA ASN A 259 14.43 1.60 -9.95
C ASN A 259 15.17 1.70 -11.29
N ALA A 260 16.45 1.31 -11.30
CA ALA A 260 17.27 1.33 -12.50
C ALA A 260 17.03 0.12 -13.43
N LEU A 261 16.27 -0.90 -12.99
CA LEU A 261 16.02 -2.13 -13.75
C LEU A 261 14.79 -2.06 -14.64
N VAL A 262 13.81 -1.24 -14.27
CA VAL A 262 12.57 -1.04 -15.02
C VAL A 262 12.67 0.30 -15.74
N LYS A 263 12.65 0.25 -17.08
CA LYS A 263 12.67 1.49 -17.88
C LYS A 263 11.39 2.27 -17.63
N HIS A 264 11.54 3.42 -17.00
CA HIS A 264 10.56 4.48 -17.01
C HIS A 264 10.61 5.24 -18.34
N ASP A 265 9.49 5.85 -18.73
CA ASP A 265 9.47 6.72 -19.92
C ASP A 265 10.31 7.99 -19.72
N LYS A 266 10.53 8.39 -18.46
CA LYS A 266 11.42 9.47 -18.02
C LYS A 266 12.11 9.09 -16.71
N SER A 267 13.44 9.17 -16.65
CA SER A 267 14.18 8.94 -15.40
C SER A 267 13.86 10.00 -14.34
N TYR A 268 14.21 9.73 -13.09
CA TYR A 268 14.16 10.69 -11.98
C TYR A 268 14.88 11.99 -12.33
N THR A 269 16.08 11.89 -12.92
CA THR A 269 16.86 13.05 -13.37
C THR A 269 16.20 13.77 -14.56
N ASP A 270 15.56 13.05 -15.48
CA ASP A 270 14.84 13.67 -16.62
C ASP A 270 13.62 14.49 -16.15
N GLN A 271 13.11 14.20 -14.96
CA GLN A 271 12.02 14.91 -14.32
C GLN A 271 12.49 16.08 -13.45
N GLY A 272 13.80 16.35 -13.40
CA GLY A 272 14.42 17.41 -12.59
C GLY A 272 14.84 16.98 -11.18
N GLY A 273 14.54 15.73 -10.80
CA GLY A 273 14.80 15.21 -9.45
C GLY A 273 14.01 15.92 -8.35
N ILE A 274 14.24 15.51 -7.11
CA ILE A 274 13.74 16.19 -5.92
C ILE A 274 14.85 17.10 -5.41
N GLN A 275 14.52 18.39 -5.24
CA GLN A 275 15.47 19.37 -4.73
C GLN A 275 15.99 18.94 -3.34
N GLY A 276 17.30 18.96 -3.15
CA GLY A 276 17.97 18.58 -1.90
C GLY A 276 18.36 17.11 -1.78
N TYR A 277 17.95 16.25 -2.72
CA TYR A 277 18.35 14.85 -2.76
C TYR A 277 19.58 14.66 -3.67
N ALA A 278 20.63 14.05 -3.13
CA ALA A 278 21.85 13.72 -3.86
C ALA A 278 22.00 12.20 -4.01
N LEU A 279 22.51 11.74 -5.18
CA LEU A 279 22.80 10.32 -5.41
C LEU A 279 23.97 9.89 -4.53
N ILE A 280 23.76 8.87 -3.69
CA ILE A 280 24.77 8.35 -2.76
C ILE A 280 25.21 6.92 -3.08
N ASN A 281 24.37 6.11 -3.74
CA ASN A 281 24.68 4.72 -4.05
C ASN A 281 23.91 4.23 -5.29
N GLU A 282 24.49 3.26 -6.00
CA GLU A 282 23.87 2.53 -7.12
C GLU A 282 24.06 1.03 -6.87
N GLU A 283 23.09 0.40 -6.20
CA GLU A 283 23.22 -0.99 -5.78
C GLU A 283 21.92 -1.77 -5.95
N ASN A 284 22.04 -3.07 -6.23
CA ASN A 284 20.92 -3.99 -6.39
C ASN A 284 19.87 -3.57 -7.44
N GLY A 285 20.24 -2.66 -8.35
CA GLY A 285 19.35 -2.15 -9.38
C GLY A 285 18.50 -0.96 -8.93
N TYR A 286 18.93 -0.26 -7.89
CA TYR A 286 18.35 1.02 -7.46
C TYR A 286 19.41 2.11 -7.43
N ASN A 287 19.02 3.30 -7.85
CA ASN A 287 19.73 4.54 -7.55
C ASN A 287 19.18 5.05 -6.22
N VAL A 288 20.06 5.22 -5.23
CA VAL A 288 19.72 5.64 -3.88
C VAL A 288 20.09 7.10 -3.72
N TYR A 289 19.09 7.94 -3.49
CA TYR A 289 19.27 9.35 -3.22
C TYR A 289 19.00 9.66 -1.75
N GLU A 290 19.80 10.53 -1.14
CA GLU A 290 19.67 10.96 0.25
C GLU A 290 19.55 12.48 0.33
N THR A 291 18.73 12.98 1.27
CA THR A 291 18.58 14.41 1.54
C THR A 291 19.33 14.85 2.78
N ALA A 292 19.92 16.05 2.74
CA ALA A 292 20.46 16.72 3.92
C ALA A 292 19.36 17.35 4.81
N ASN A 293 18.16 17.58 4.26
CA ASN A 293 17.03 18.21 4.94
C ASN A 293 16.17 17.18 5.70
N TYR A 294 16.81 16.14 6.23
CA TYR A 294 16.13 15.08 6.96
C TYR A 294 15.79 15.52 8.38
N ILE A 295 14.50 15.43 8.75
CA ILE A 295 13.99 15.71 10.09
C ILE A 295 13.72 14.38 10.81
N PRO A 296 14.46 14.04 11.88
CA PRO A 296 14.18 12.87 12.71
C PRO A 296 12.81 12.95 13.39
N MET A 297 12.29 11.81 13.83
CA MET A 297 10.94 11.71 14.38
C MET A 297 10.78 12.47 15.70
N GLY A 298 9.63 13.12 15.90
CA GLY A 298 9.24 13.71 17.19
C GLY A 298 9.92 15.05 17.44
N PHE A 299 9.55 16.08 16.69
CA PHE A 299 10.19 17.40 16.73
C PHE A 299 9.20 18.51 17.10
N SER A 300 9.72 19.64 17.55
CA SER A 300 8.91 20.78 18.00
C SER A 300 8.94 21.94 17.02
N PHE A 301 8.09 22.95 17.26
CA PHE A 301 8.03 24.18 16.48
C PHE A 301 8.09 25.39 17.40
N ASP A 302 8.64 26.50 16.91
CA ASP A 302 8.64 27.78 17.63
C ASP A 302 7.44 28.66 17.26
N SER A 303 6.80 28.37 16.13
CA SER A 303 5.64 29.09 15.62
C SER A 303 4.55 28.13 15.17
N TYR A 304 3.31 28.63 15.16
CA TYR A 304 2.14 27.90 14.68
C TYR A 304 1.32 28.75 13.73
N ILE A 305 0.64 28.10 12.79
CA ILE A 305 -0.36 28.71 11.92
C ILE A 305 -1.70 28.01 12.14
N THR A 306 -2.79 28.77 12.19
CA THR A 306 -4.13 28.18 12.32
C THR A 306 -4.54 27.45 11.04
N GLU A 307 -5.35 26.39 11.14
CA GLU A 307 -5.94 25.72 9.98
C GLU A 307 -6.73 26.70 9.09
N GLU A 308 -7.30 27.77 9.68
CA GLU A 308 -8.01 28.81 8.92
C GLU A 308 -7.05 29.63 8.06
N ASN A 309 -5.92 30.08 8.63
CA ASN A 309 -4.92 30.89 7.93
C ASN A 309 -4.14 30.05 6.91
N TYR A 310 -3.75 28.82 7.26
CA TYR A 310 -3.04 27.93 6.35
C TYR A 310 -3.85 27.65 5.07
N LYS A 311 -5.18 27.50 5.17
CA LYS A 311 -6.06 27.28 4.00
C LYS A 311 -6.09 28.47 3.02
N LYS A 312 -5.70 29.67 3.46
CA LYS A 312 -5.63 30.86 2.62
C LYS A 312 -4.34 30.91 1.80
N LEU A 313 -3.31 30.14 2.18
CA LEU A 313 -2.04 30.08 1.46
C LEU A 313 -2.22 29.49 0.05
N PRO A 314 -1.43 29.97 -0.94
CA PRO A 314 -1.36 29.33 -2.24
C PRO A 314 -0.95 27.84 -2.13
N ASN A 315 -1.83 26.95 -2.59
CA ASN A 315 -1.55 25.52 -2.62
C ASN A 315 -0.42 25.21 -3.59
N GLY A 316 0.61 24.52 -3.14
CA GLY A 316 1.78 24.21 -3.95
C GLY A 316 3.05 24.32 -3.11
N VAL A 317 4.11 24.84 -3.74
CA VAL A 317 5.41 25.06 -3.11
C VAL A 317 5.30 25.99 -1.89
N VAL A 318 4.48 27.05 -1.97
CA VAL A 318 4.29 28.02 -0.88
C VAL A 318 3.77 27.35 0.39
N SER A 319 2.59 26.73 0.32
CA SER A 319 2.02 26.02 1.48
C SER A 319 2.89 24.86 1.94
N ASP A 320 3.57 24.16 1.01
CA ASP A 320 4.43 23.02 1.34
C ASP A 320 5.66 23.41 2.16
N ARG A 321 6.31 24.53 1.84
CA ARG A 321 7.48 25.01 2.60
C ARG A 321 7.10 25.50 3.99
N VAL A 322 5.88 26.00 4.19
CA VAL A 322 5.37 26.40 5.53
C VAL A 322 5.31 25.20 6.50
N LEU A 323 5.16 23.96 6.00
CA LEU A 323 5.08 22.76 6.84
C LEU A 323 6.31 22.52 7.74
N VAL A 324 7.50 23.00 7.35
CA VAL A 324 8.70 22.87 8.18
C VAL A 324 8.90 24.05 9.14
N LYS A 325 8.22 25.17 8.88
CA LYS A 325 8.30 26.40 9.67
C LYS A 325 7.28 26.41 10.81
N ASP A 326 6.01 26.16 10.49
CA ASP A 326 4.89 26.35 11.41
C ASP A 326 4.13 25.04 11.68
N LEU A 327 3.80 24.81 12.96
CA LEU A 327 2.87 23.76 13.33
C LEU A 327 1.44 24.18 12.98
N ILE A 328 0.69 23.33 12.27
CA ILE A 328 -0.70 23.66 11.92
C ILE A 328 -1.64 23.22 13.04
N LEU A 329 -2.32 24.19 13.65
CA LEU A 329 -3.25 23.97 14.77
C LEU A 329 -4.69 24.31 14.39
N SER A 330 -5.65 23.54 14.90
CA SER A 330 -7.05 23.97 14.90
C SER A 330 -7.27 25.11 15.89
N ASP A 331 -8.36 25.87 15.78
CA ASP A 331 -8.67 26.95 16.72
C ASP A 331 -8.73 26.48 18.18
N GLU A 332 -9.26 25.28 18.41
CA GLU A 332 -9.29 24.63 19.74
C GLU A 332 -7.88 24.34 20.27
N MET A 333 -6.99 23.86 19.39
CA MET A 333 -5.60 23.59 19.75
C MET A 333 -4.80 24.88 19.96
N ALA A 334 -5.02 25.90 19.14
CA ALA A 334 -4.40 27.22 19.28
C ALA A 334 -4.82 27.89 20.61
N GLN A 335 -6.09 27.79 21.00
CA GLN A 335 -6.54 28.28 22.33
C GLN A 335 -5.85 27.58 23.49
N LYS A 336 -5.53 26.29 23.33
CA LYS A 336 -4.97 25.45 24.40
C LYS A 336 -3.45 25.52 24.50
N TYR A 337 -2.76 25.51 23.36
CA TYR A 337 -1.31 25.40 23.29
C TYR A 337 -0.62 26.56 22.56
N GLY A 338 -1.39 27.50 21.97
CA GLY A 338 -0.84 28.63 21.24
C GLY A 338 0.05 29.54 22.09
N SER A 339 -0.10 29.55 23.42
CA SER A 339 0.80 30.31 24.30
C SER A 339 2.24 29.76 24.37
N LEU A 340 2.50 28.57 23.81
CA LEU A 340 3.83 27.94 23.80
C LEU A 340 4.69 28.38 22.60
N MET A 341 4.07 28.99 21.58
CA MET A 341 4.64 29.27 20.27
C MET A 341 4.18 30.65 19.76
N GLU A 342 4.88 31.22 18.80
CA GLU A 342 4.46 32.46 18.13
C GLU A 342 3.39 32.16 17.06
N GLU A 343 2.31 32.95 17.01
CA GLU A 343 1.29 32.78 15.97
C GLU A 343 1.75 33.44 14.66
N ASP A 344 1.88 32.63 13.61
CA ASP A 344 2.01 33.12 12.25
C ASP A 344 0.62 33.47 11.67
N THR A 345 0.46 34.76 11.37
CA THR A 345 -0.75 35.32 10.78
C THR A 345 -0.56 35.71 9.32
N ASP A 346 0.63 35.52 8.77
CA ASP A 346 0.92 35.78 7.37
C ASP A 346 0.25 34.74 6.48
N THR A 347 -0.67 35.21 5.64
CA THR A 347 -1.42 34.38 4.69
C THR A 347 -0.93 34.56 3.24
N ASP A 348 0.11 35.36 3.02
CA ASP A 348 0.72 35.57 1.70
C ASP A 348 2.25 35.77 1.80
N PRO A 349 2.99 34.80 2.37
CA PRO A 349 4.44 34.93 2.63
C PRO A 349 5.30 34.89 1.35
N GLY A 350 4.70 34.71 0.17
CA GLY A 350 5.42 34.36 -1.04
C GLY A 350 6.07 32.98 -0.96
N GLU A 351 6.96 32.67 -1.90
CA GLU A 351 7.72 31.42 -1.88
C GLU A 351 8.97 31.55 -1.00
N MET A 352 8.97 30.87 0.15
CA MET A 352 10.13 30.78 1.06
C MET A 352 11.36 30.28 0.31
N PRO A 353 12.51 31.00 0.29
CA PRO A 353 13.74 30.55 -0.36
C PRO A 353 14.24 29.18 0.13
N TYR A 354 14.94 28.45 -0.73
CA TYR A 354 15.41 27.09 -0.40
C TYR A 354 16.39 27.03 0.78
N LEU A 355 17.23 28.05 0.97
CA LEU A 355 18.14 28.12 2.11
C LEU A 355 17.37 28.32 3.42
N GLU A 356 16.38 29.19 3.44
CA GLU A 356 15.49 29.40 4.60
C GLU A 356 14.70 28.12 4.94
N PHE A 357 14.18 27.42 3.91
CA PHE A 357 13.57 26.11 4.08
C PHE A 357 14.52 25.09 4.73
N THR A 358 15.79 25.12 4.33
CA THR A 358 16.84 24.24 4.86
C THR A 358 17.14 24.57 6.32
N ASP A 359 17.24 25.85 6.67
CA ASP A 359 17.44 26.30 8.06
C ASP A 359 16.30 25.82 8.97
N HIS A 360 15.04 25.95 8.53
CA HIS A 360 13.91 25.42 9.27
C HIS A 360 13.96 23.89 9.45
N CYS A 361 14.40 23.14 8.42
CA CYS A 361 14.61 21.70 8.57
C CYS A 361 15.66 21.39 9.64
N TYR A 362 16.76 22.16 9.71
CA TYR A 362 17.77 22.00 10.75
C TYR A 362 17.26 22.35 12.15
N ASP A 363 16.47 23.41 12.30
CA ASP A 363 15.84 23.73 13.58
C ASP A 363 14.92 22.60 14.06
N ARG A 364 14.14 22.00 13.14
CA ARG A 364 13.28 20.86 13.48
C ARG A 364 14.10 19.63 13.83
N ALA A 365 15.18 19.39 13.10
CA ALA A 365 16.08 18.28 13.40
C ALA A 365 16.80 18.44 14.74
N ALA A 366 17.15 19.66 15.13
CA ALA A 366 17.79 19.97 16.42
C ALA A 366 16.83 19.76 17.60
N SER A 367 15.52 19.99 17.41
CA SER A 367 14.49 19.77 18.43
C SER A 367 13.83 18.38 18.38
N ALA A 368 14.32 17.48 17.53
CA ALA A 368 13.77 16.13 17.40
C ALA A 368 14.13 15.25 18.61
N CYS A 369 13.35 14.18 18.83
CA CYS A 369 13.62 13.19 19.86
C CYS A 369 15.04 12.62 19.71
N THR A 370 15.74 12.49 20.84
CA THR A 370 17.08 11.89 20.92
C THR A 370 17.05 10.39 20.63
N SER A 371 15.91 9.73 20.90
CA SER A 371 15.65 8.36 20.47
C SER A 371 14.19 8.13 20.10
N PHE A 372 13.96 7.26 19.12
CA PHE A 372 12.61 6.83 18.71
C PHE A 372 12.61 5.37 18.30
N SER A 373 11.67 4.59 18.81
CA SER A 373 11.46 3.19 18.44
C SER A 373 9.99 2.81 18.49
N PHE A 374 9.59 1.77 17.78
CA PHE A 374 8.21 1.30 17.77
C PHE A 374 8.10 -0.21 17.93
N ASP A 375 6.96 -0.64 18.48
CA ASP A 375 6.61 -2.04 18.67
C ASP A 375 5.18 -2.31 18.20
N LYS A 376 4.74 -3.56 18.30
CA LYS A 376 3.39 -3.99 17.88
C LYS A 376 2.24 -3.26 18.58
N ASN A 377 2.51 -2.61 19.72
CA ASN A 377 1.53 -1.96 20.57
C ASN A 377 1.67 -0.43 20.55
N GLY A 378 2.59 0.17 19.80
CA GLY A 378 2.77 1.63 19.76
C GLY A 378 4.24 2.04 19.62
N PHE A 379 4.65 3.13 20.26
CA PHE A 379 6.01 3.66 20.15
C PHE A 379 6.55 4.22 21.47
N HIS A 380 7.87 4.36 21.49
CA HIS A 380 8.65 4.95 22.57
C HIS A 380 9.53 6.03 21.98
N ALA A 381 9.67 7.15 22.68
CA ALA A 381 10.57 8.21 22.31
C ALA A 381 11.22 8.83 23.56
N GLU A 382 12.42 9.33 23.41
CA GLU A 382 13.09 10.15 24.42
C GLU A 382 13.33 11.53 23.84
N ALA A 383 13.01 12.56 24.62
CA ALA A 383 13.14 13.95 24.20
C ALA A 383 13.90 14.76 25.26
N GLU A 384 14.66 15.74 24.81
CA GLU A 384 15.29 16.77 25.63
C GLU A 384 14.73 18.11 25.16
N MET A 385 13.91 18.75 26.00
CA MET A 385 13.14 19.94 25.67
C MET A 385 13.76 21.17 26.34
N ASP A 386 14.05 22.21 25.56
CA ASP A 386 14.54 23.50 26.08
C ASP A 386 13.43 24.35 26.72
N LYS A 387 12.17 24.07 26.38
CA LYS A 387 10.96 24.71 26.92
C LYS A 387 9.76 23.78 26.76
N ASP A 388 8.69 24.07 27.51
CA ASP A 388 7.38 23.46 27.31
C ASP A 388 6.93 23.61 25.85
N ASN A 389 6.64 22.49 25.16
CA ASN A 389 6.22 22.53 23.76
C ASN A 389 5.38 21.30 23.35
N LEU A 390 4.82 21.33 22.13
CA LEU A 390 4.24 20.17 21.45
C LEU A 390 5.31 19.49 20.60
N LEU A 391 5.47 18.18 20.76
CA LEU A 391 6.21 17.34 19.82
C LEU A 391 5.26 16.75 18.78
N LEU A 392 5.53 17.02 17.51
CA LEU A 392 4.86 16.44 16.36
C LEU A 392 5.52 15.10 15.99
N PHE A 393 4.70 14.07 15.91
CA PHE A 393 5.08 12.77 15.38
C PHE A 393 4.39 12.57 14.04
N SER A 394 5.15 12.23 13.00
CA SER A 394 4.65 11.91 11.65
C SER A 394 4.00 10.51 11.60
N ILE A 395 3.03 10.34 12.50
CA ILE A 395 2.21 9.16 12.76
C ILE A 395 0.75 9.62 12.73
N PRO A 396 -0.13 8.97 11.95
CA PRO A 396 -1.53 9.39 11.84
C PRO A 396 -2.23 9.34 13.20
N TYR A 397 -2.87 10.43 13.62
CA TYR A 397 -3.63 10.50 14.87
C TYR A 397 -4.76 9.48 14.91
N ASP A 398 -4.93 8.77 16.03
CA ASP A 398 -6.05 7.84 16.29
C ASP A 398 -6.50 7.96 17.76
N LYS A 399 -7.82 7.88 17.99
CA LYS A 399 -8.43 7.85 19.33
C LYS A 399 -8.05 6.60 20.15
N GLY A 400 -7.56 5.57 19.48
CA GLY A 400 -7.03 4.36 20.10
C GLY A 400 -5.65 4.55 20.73
N PHE A 401 -4.98 5.69 20.52
CA PHE A 401 -3.72 5.99 21.19
C PHE A 401 -3.92 6.47 22.63
N THR A 402 -2.95 6.15 23.47
CA THR A 402 -2.81 6.67 24.82
C THR A 402 -1.35 6.98 25.06
N ALA A 403 -1.05 8.23 25.38
CA ALA A 403 0.30 8.70 25.68
C ALA A 403 0.57 8.75 27.19
N ARG A 404 1.84 8.57 27.54
CA ARG A 404 2.40 8.84 28.86
C ARG A 404 3.73 9.55 28.72
N VAL A 405 3.93 10.62 29.47
CA VAL A 405 5.21 11.32 29.63
C VAL A 405 5.68 11.03 31.05
N ASP A 406 6.83 10.38 31.19
CA ASP A 406 7.38 9.88 32.46
C ASP A 406 6.38 9.03 33.27
N GLY A 407 5.59 8.23 32.56
CA GLY A 407 4.55 7.38 33.15
C GLY A 407 3.25 8.09 33.51
N VAL A 408 3.23 9.43 33.56
CA VAL A 408 2.04 10.25 33.77
C VAL A 408 1.24 10.33 32.47
N LYS A 409 -0.08 10.14 32.55
CA LYS A 409 -0.95 10.16 31.37
C LYS A 409 -0.90 11.54 30.70
N ALA A 410 -0.62 11.57 29.41
CA ALA A 410 -0.65 12.76 28.57
C ALA A 410 -1.77 12.66 27.53
N GLU A 411 -2.22 13.81 27.06
CA GLU A 411 -3.21 13.88 25.99
C GLU A 411 -2.53 13.66 24.63
N VAL A 412 -3.20 12.88 23.79
CA VAL A 412 -2.78 12.66 22.41
C VAL A 412 -3.58 13.62 21.57
N GLU A 413 -2.90 14.55 20.93
CA GLU A 413 -3.51 15.63 20.17
C GLU A 413 -3.40 15.39 18.67
N ARG A 414 -4.28 16.06 17.93
CA ARG A 414 -4.24 16.08 16.47
C ARG A 414 -3.71 17.43 16.00
N ALA A 415 -2.53 17.43 15.41
CA ALA A 415 -1.95 18.59 14.72
C ALA A 415 -1.71 18.24 13.25
N ASP A 416 -1.35 19.24 12.43
CA ASP A 416 -1.13 19.05 10.98
C ASP A 416 -2.26 18.28 10.31
N TYR A 417 -3.50 18.64 10.65
CA TYR A 417 -4.76 18.02 10.25
C TYR A 417 -4.98 16.56 10.66
N GLY A 418 -3.96 15.71 10.61
CA GLY A 418 -4.06 14.26 10.72
C GLY A 418 -2.89 13.59 11.42
N LEU A 419 -1.89 14.33 11.89
CA LEU A 419 -0.73 13.81 12.60
C LEU A 419 -0.91 13.89 14.11
N THR A 420 -0.04 13.19 14.82
CA THR A 420 -0.09 13.05 16.28
C THR A 420 0.81 14.08 16.92
N ALA A 421 0.31 14.84 17.89
CA ALA A 421 1.10 15.73 18.72
C ALA A 421 0.95 15.38 20.21
N ILE A 422 2.00 15.61 21.00
CA ILE A 422 2.00 15.36 22.45
C ILE A 422 2.70 16.53 23.12
N PHE A 423 2.07 17.09 24.16
CA PHE A 423 2.69 18.09 25.02
C PHE A 423 3.78 17.45 25.88
N VAL A 424 4.96 18.07 25.88
CA VAL A 424 6.12 17.66 26.68
C VAL A 424 6.68 18.89 27.37
N PRO A 425 6.83 18.88 28.72
CA PRO A 425 7.39 20.00 29.44
C PRO A 425 8.91 20.14 29.21
N GLU A 426 9.49 21.25 29.67
CA GLU A 426 10.93 21.48 29.69
C GLU A 426 11.67 20.36 30.46
N GLY A 427 12.79 19.89 29.89
CA GLY A 427 13.65 18.88 30.47
C GLY A 427 13.72 17.58 29.68
N ARG A 428 14.23 16.52 30.33
CA ARG A 428 14.41 15.20 29.73
C ARG A 428 13.25 14.29 30.06
N HIS A 429 12.62 13.74 29.04
CA HIS A 429 11.38 13.00 29.18
C HIS A 429 11.36 11.69 28.39
N GLN A 430 10.73 10.67 28.99
CA GLN A 430 10.40 9.42 28.32
C GLN A 430 8.92 9.41 27.92
N ILE A 431 8.68 9.25 26.62
CA ILE A 431 7.36 9.26 26.03
C ILE A 431 7.00 7.84 25.63
N ARG A 432 5.90 7.32 26.17
CA ARG A 432 5.32 6.04 25.75
C ARG A 432 3.94 6.27 25.17
N VAL A 433 3.76 5.86 23.92
CA VAL A 433 2.44 5.80 23.29
C VAL A 433 2.06 4.35 23.06
N THR A 434 0.84 4.00 23.47
CA THR A 434 0.26 2.68 23.23
C THR A 434 -1.01 2.80 22.40
N TYR A 435 -1.16 1.91 21.43
CA TYR A 435 -2.34 1.77 20.59
C TYR A 435 -3.20 0.60 21.04
N ARG A 436 -4.51 0.84 21.10
CA ARG A 436 -5.51 -0.23 21.17
C ARG A 436 -6.64 0.09 20.22
N PRO A 437 -7.02 -0.83 19.31
CA PRO A 437 -8.10 -0.56 18.37
C PRO A 437 -9.39 -0.15 19.11
N PRO A 438 -9.97 1.01 18.78
CA PRO A 438 -11.24 1.44 19.36
C PRO A 438 -12.32 0.39 19.13
N GLY A 439 -13.07 0.07 20.17
CA GLY A 439 -14.15 -0.92 20.08
C GLY A 439 -13.71 -2.38 20.18
N LEU A 440 -12.40 -2.70 20.23
CA LEU A 440 -11.94 -4.09 20.37
C LEU A 440 -12.54 -4.77 21.61
N ILE A 441 -12.45 -4.12 22.77
CA ILE A 441 -13.03 -4.66 24.03
C ILE A 441 -14.55 -4.89 23.92
N PRO A 442 -15.38 -3.87 23.62
CA PRO A 442 -16.83 -4.08 23.57
C PRO A 442 -17.23 -5.10 22.50
N CYS A 443 -16.57 -5.11 21.33
CA CYS A 443 -16.83 -6.12 20.29
C CYS A 443 -16.43 -7.53 20.73
N SER A 444 -15.30 -7.71 21.42
CA SER A 444 -14.92 -9.00 22.00
C SER A 444 -15.92 -9.48 23.04
N VAL A 445 -16.39 -8.60 23.93
CA VAL A 445 -17.42 -8.92 24.93
C VAL A 445 -18.72 -9.32 24.25
N LEU A 446 -19.18 -8.54 23.25
CA LEU A 446 -20.41 -8.83 22.51
C LEU A 446 -20.33 -10.18 21.76
N SER A 447 -19.17 -10.46 21.15
CA SER A 447 -18.92 -11.73 20.44
C SER A 447 -18.94 -12.92 21.39
N LEU A 448 -18.32 -12.77 22.58
CA LEU A 448 -18.34 -13.81 23.61
C LEU A 448 -19.77 -14.06 24.13
N LEU A 449 -20.55 -13.01 24.37
CA LEU A 449 -21.95 -13.14 24.78
C LEU A 449 -22.78 -13.86 23.70
N ALA A 450 -22.63 -13.49 22.43
CA ALA A 450 -23.30 -14.16 21.32
C ALA A 450 -22.90 -15.64 21.24
N PHE A 451 -21.62 -15.96 21.40
CA PHE A 451 -21.13 -17.33 21.44
C PHE A 451 -21.73 -18.14 22.59
N ILE A 452 -21.79 -17.57 23.80
CA ILE A 452 -22.40 -18.21 24.97
C ILE A 452 -23.89 -18.50 24.72
N LEU A 453 -24.62 -17.55 24.13
CA LEU A 453 -26.04 -17.73 23.80
C LEU A 453 -26.24 -18.83 22.75
N LEU A 454 -25.42 -18.87 21.70
CA LEU A 454 -25.45 -19.93 20.69
C LEU A 454 -25.12 -21.30 21.29
N ALA A 455 -24.09 -21.39 22.14
CA ALA A 455 -23.73 -22.63 22.82
C ALA A 455 -24.86 -23.11 23.77
N ALA A 456 -25.53 -22.19 24.46
CA ALA A 456 -26.66 -22.50 25.31
C ALA A 456 -27.87 -23.02 24.52
N ASP A 457 -28.19 -22.41 23.37
CA ASP A 457 -29.27 -22.89 22.49
C ASP A 457 -28.95 -24.25 21.88
N TRP A 458 -27.73 -24.44 21.37
CA TRP A 458 -27.27 -25.73 20.86
C TRP A 458 -27.38 -26.84 21.92
N ARG A 459 -26.96 -26.57 23.16
CA ARG A 459 -27.09 -27.52 24.28
C ARG A 459 -28.55 -27.85 24.61
N ARG A 460 -29.47 -26.87 24.54
CA ARG A 460 -30.91 -27.10 24.73
C ARG A 460 -31.48 -27.98 23.62
N ASN A 461 -31.10 -27.76 22.37
CA ASN A 461 -31.57 -28.53 21.22
C ASN A 461 -31.02 -29.98 21.23
N MET A 462 -29.76 -30.18 21.61
CA MET A 462 -29.19 -31.52 21.81
C MET A 462 -29.91 -32.32 22.91
N ARG A 463 -30.26 -31.67 24.03
CA ARG A 463 -31.06 -32.32 25.08
C ARG A 463 -32.46 -32.71 24.61
N ARG A 464 -33.08 -31.89 23.76
CA ARG A 464 -34.42 -32.17 23.18
C ARG A 464 -34.39 -33.32 22.16
N SER A 465 -33.32 -33.48 21.38
CA SER A 465 -33.22 -34.59 20.43
C SER A 465 -33.01 -35.93 21.15
N TRP A 466 -32.24 -35.94 22.25
CA TRP A 466 -32.02 -37.14 23.07
C TRP A 466 -33.26 -37.59 23.86
N SER A 467 -34.17 -36.67 24.22
CA SER A 467 -35.44 -37.03 24.87
C SER A 467 -36.53 -37.54 23.93
N ARG A 468 -36.29 -37.55 22.60
CA ARG A 468 -37.24 -37.99 21.56
C ARG A 468 -36.89 -39.34 20.92
N THR A 469 -35.75 -39.92 21.30
CA THR A 469 -35.36 -41.33 21.09
C THR A 469 -35.52 -42.08 22.37
#